data_AF-A0AAE0GWH0-F1
#
_entry.id   AF-A0AAE0GWH0-F1
#
_cell.length_a   1.000
_cell.length_b   1.000
_cell.length_c   1.000
_cell.angle_alpha   90.00
_cell.angle_beta   90.00
_cell.angle_gamma   90.00
#
_symmetry.space_group_name_H-M   'P 1'
#
loop_
_entity.id
_entity.type
_entity.pdbx_description
1 polymer ?
#
loop_
_entity_poly.entity_id
_entity_poly.type
_entity_poly.pdbx_seq_one_letter_code
_entity_poly.pdbx_strand_id
1 'polypeptide(L)'
;MVKLEEPSAIVADFYFLTVFLKRYSMLWETLMDAQREKHGENARKLKVFPLTRFAFAYLMVSTALYSWSILRDIPDWPEYAVVKLKATQTKRTAEAEFNRFEDLVGDMALKKKGVALNFVLEPLCNILHYVEGDSVPPSHLLPLYCLYFKQMGELPLAVTTQFRRETLDSIKQLVKDRWLGTSRKDIFGRKRYGCD
;
A
#
# COMPACT_ATOMS: atom_id res chain seq x y z
N MET A 1 -9.62 15.17 4.54
CA MET A 1 -9.55 13.92 3.74
C MET A 1 -10.61 13.00 4.32
N VAL A 2 -11.51 12.42 3.51
CA VAL A 2 -12.30 11.27 3.99
C VAL A 2 -11.26 10.21 4.33
N LYS A 3 -11.16 9.86 5.61
CA LYS A 3 -10.19 8.87 6.08
C LYS A 3 -10.82 7.51 5.77
N LEU A 4 -10.37 6.88 4.69
CA LEU A 4 -10.81 5.54 4.34
C LEU A 4 -10.18 4.58 5.34
N GLU A 5 -10.90 4.25 6.42
CA GLU A 5 -10.36 3.52 7.58
C GLU A 5 -9.78 2.16 7.20
N GLU A 6 -10.53 1.38 6.44
CA GLU A 6 -10.14 0.02 6.03
C GLU A 6 -8.86 0.00 5.16
N PRO A 7 -8.76 0.77 4.05
CA PRO A 7 -7.50 0.91 3.32
C PRO A 7 -6.36 1.46 4.15
N SER A 8 -6.63 2.42 5.05
CA SER A 8 -5.59 3.03 5.89
C SER A 8 -5.00 2.04 6.87
N ALA A 9 -5.81 1.16 7.45
CA ALA A 9 -5.36 0.11 8.35
C ALA A 9 -4.44 -0.89 7.63
N ILE A 10 -4.84 -1.35 6.44
CA ILE A 10 -4.02 -2.24 5.62
C ILE A 10 -2.65 -1.61 5.33
N VAL A 11 -2.64 -0.36 4.88
CA VAL A 11 -1.39 0.36 4.60
C VAL A 11 -0.52 0.51 5.85
N ALA A 12 -1.12 0.77 7.02
CA ALA A 12 -0.39 0.89 8.27
C ALA A 12 0.30 -0.43 8.68
N ASP A 13 -0.30 -1.58 8.41
CA ASP A 13 0.32 -2.88 8.69
C ASP A 13 1.49 -3.17 7.74
N PHE A 14 1.34 -2.90 6.44
CA PHE A 14 2.46 -2.99 5.47
C PHE A 14 3.59 -2.00 5.78
N TYR A 15 3.24 -0.80 6.26
CA TYR A 15 4.20 0.18 6.76
C TYR A 15 4.97 -0.36 7.96
N PHE A 16 4.27 -0.96 8.93
CA PHE A 16 4.89 -1.56 10.10
C PHE A 16 5.89 -2.64 9.72
N LEU A 17 5.54 -3.58 8.84
CA LEU A 17 6.46 -4.63 8.35
C LEU A 17 7.78 -4.04 7.82
N THR A 18 7.65 -3.01 6.99
CA THR A 18 8.80 -2.34 6.37
C THR A 18 9.69 -1.63 7.41
N VAL A 19 9.07 -0.88 8.33
CA VAL A 19 9.80 -0.13 9.36
C VAL A 19 10.44 -1.05 10.39
N PHE A 20 9.75 -2.13 10.75
CA PHE A 20 10.26 -3.15 11.67
C PHE A 20 11.56 -3.74 11.14
N LEU A 21 11.59 -4.21 9.89
CA LEU A 21 12.78 -4.83 9.30
C LEU A 21 13.93 -3.83 9.15
N LYS A 22 13.67 -2.60 8.73
CA LYS A 22 14.69 -1.56 8.63
C LYS A 22 15.31 -1.15 9.97
N ARG A 23 14.62 -1.37 11.08
CA ARG A 23 15.13 -1.07 12.42
C ARG A 23 16.27 -1.99 12.82
N TYR A 24 16.28 -3.22 12.30
CA TYR A 24 17.27 -4.24 12.64
C TYR A 24 18.18 -4.49 11.44
N SER A 25 19.35 -3.84 11.42
CA SER A 25 20.27 -3.87 10.28
C SER A 25 20.62 -5.29 9.83
N MET A 26 20.83 -6.22 10.76
CA MET A 26 21.11 -7.63 10.45
C MET A 26 19.98 -8.26 9.63
N LEU A 27 18.72 -8.13 10.07
CA LEU A 27 17.55 -8.65 9.34
C LEU A 27 17.37 -7.94 7.99
N TRP A 28 17.66 -6.65 7.94
CA TRP A 28 17.56 -5.87 6.71
C TRP A 28 18.54 -6.37 5.65
N GLU A 29 19.80 -6.62 5.99
CA GLU A 29 20.80 -7.13 5.05
C GLU A 29 20.47 -8.56 4.62
N THR A 30 20.13 -9.46 5.56
CA THR A 30 19.72 -10.84 5.21
C THR A 30 18.51 -10.84 4.28
N LEU A 31 17.55 -9.94 4.48
CA LEU A 31 16.43 -9.76 3.55
C LEU A 31 16.89 -9.32 2.16
N MET A 32 17.82 -8.38 2.05
CA MET A 32 18.33 -7.92 0.75
C MET A 32 19.07 -9.05 0.01
N ASP A 33 19.81 -9.88 0.73
CA ASP A 33 20.50 -11.03 0.16
C ASP A 33 19.51 -12.09 -0.32
N ALA A 34 18.52 -12.45 0.51
CA ALA A 34 17.45 -13.37 0.13
C ALA A 34 16.63 -12.84 -1.08
N GLN A 35 16.41 -11.52 -1.16
CA GLN A 35 15.77 -10.91 -2.32
C GLN A 35 16.61 -11.02 -3.59
N ARG A 36 17.94 -10.82 -3.50
CA ARG A 36 18.86 -10.98 -4.64
C ARG A 36 18.93 -12.42 -5.09
N GLU A 37 18.98 -13.37 -4.17
CA GLU A 37 19.00 -14.80 -4.49
C GLU A 37 17.71 -15.21 -5.23
N LYS A 38 16.55 -14.76 -4.73
CA LYS A 38 15.26 -15.14 -5.30
C LYS A 38 14.92 -14.43 -6.62
N HIS A 39 15.27 -13.15 -6.74
CA HIS A 39 14.79 -12.28 -7.83
C HIS A 39 15.90 -11.76 -8.74
N GLY A 40 17.17 -12.06 -8.46
CA GLY A 40 18.33 -11.60 -9.22
C GLY A 40 18.37 -10.07 -9.33
N GLU A 41 18.61 -9.58 -10.54
CA GLU A 41 18.64 -8.15 -10.86
C GLU A 41 17.30 -7.43 -10.63
N ASN A 42 16.19 -8.18 -10.57
CA ASN A 42 14.85 -7.66 -10.33
C ASN A 42 14.50 -7.56 -8.83
N ALA A 43 15.48 -7.70 -7.93
CA ALA A 43 15.28 -7.55 -6.50
C ALA A 43 14.73 -6.15 -6.15
N ARG A 44 13.51 -6.11 -5.60
CA ARG A 44 12.86 -4.86 -5.18
C ARG A 44 13.11 -4.60 -3.70
N LYS A 45 13.93 -3.60 -3.39
CA LYS A 45 14.13 -3.14 -2.00
C LYS A 45 12.81 -2.68 -1.39
N LEU A 46 12.52 -3.07 -0.16
CA LEU A 46 11.39 -2.49 0.57
C LEU A 46 11.65 -0.99 0.81
N LYS A 47 10.67 -0.16 0.47
CA LYS A 47 10.79 1.29 0.57
C LYS A 47 9.77 1.80 1.57
N VAL A 48 10.26 2.61 2.51
CA VAL A 48 9.38 3.38 3.39
C VAL A 48 9.05 4.63 2.62
N PHE A 49 7.76 4.88 2.45
CA PHE A 49 7.26 6.10 1.86
C PHE A 49 6.44 6.87 2.90
N PRO A 50 6.39 8.21 2.82
CA PRO A 50 5.47 8.99 3.64
C PRO A 50 4.03 8.51 3.47
N LEU A 51 3.26 8.41 4.55
CA LEU A 51 1.84 8.00 4.50
C LEU A 51 0.91 9.13 4.01
N THR A 52 1.44 10.07 3.22
CA THR A 52 0.75 11.30 2.82
C THR A 52 0.11 11.22 1.43
N ARG A 53 0.50 10.25 0.60
CA ARG A 53 0.02 10.10 -0.79
C ARG A 53 -0.43 8.67 -1.07
N PHE A 54 -1.49 8.53 -1.87
CA PHE A 54 -2.00 7.22 -2.29
C PHE A 54 -0.97 6.41 -3.12
N ALA A 55 -0.16 7.08 -3.96
CA ALA A 55 0.90 6.44 -4.74
C ALA A 55 1.96 5.78 -3.84
N PHE A 56 2.26 6.41 -2.71
CA PHE A 56 3.17 5.87 -1.70
C PHE A 56 2.59 4.65 -0.99
N ALA A 57 1.29 4.64 -0.73
CA ALA A 57 0.58 3.47 -0.22
C ALA A 57 0.66 2.29 -1.21
N TYR A 58 0.38 2.54 -2.50
CA TYR A 58 0.51 1.52 -3.55
C TYR A 58 1.92 0.94 -3.63
N LEU A 59 2.95 1.78 -3.74
CA LEU A 59 4.34 1.31 -3.85
C LEU A 59 4.78 0.50 -2.64
N MET A 60 4.35 0.90 -1.43
CA MET A 60 4.67 0.19 -0.19
C MET A 60 4.03 -1.20 -0.14
N VAL A 61 2.72 -1.29 -0.41
CA VAL A 61 2.00 -2.56 -0.42
C VAL A 61 2.53 -3.45 -1.55
N SER A 62 2.73 -2.91 -2.75
CA SER A 62 3.30 -3.63 -3.90
C SER A 62 4.69 -4.20 -3.65
N THR A 63 5.61 -3.42 -3.07
CA THR A 63 6.96 -3.91 -2.74
C THR A 63 6.93 -4.99 -1.66
N ALA A 64 6.12 -4.84 -0.61
CA ALA A 64 5.98 -5.86 0.41
C ALA A 64 5.35 -7.16 -0.12
N LEU A 65 4.31 -7.06 -0.96
CA LEU A 65 3.68 -8.23 -1.57
C LEU A 65 4.64 -8.98 -2.50
N TYR A 66 5.46 -8.25 -3.26
CA TYR A 66 6.49 -8.85 -4.12
C TYR A 66 7.46 -9.73 -3.31
N SER A 67 7.76 -9.32 -2.08
CA SER A 67 8.66 -10.05 -1.17
C SER A 67 7.93 -10.90 -0.14
N TRP A 68 6.61 -11.11 -0.27
CA TRP A 68 5.79 -11.73 0.78
C TRP A 68 6.29 -13.11 1.19
N SER A 69 6.71 -13.94 0.22
CA SER A 69 7.23 -15.26 0.55
C SER A 69 8.48 -15.19 1.42
N ILE A 70 9.37 -14.24 1.15
CA ILE A 70 10.61 -14.06 1.93
C ILE A 70 10.23 -13.54 3.31
N LEU A 71 9.35 -12.52 3.37
CA LEU A 71 8.84 -11.93 4.61
C LEU A 71 8.24 -12.98 5.57
N ARG A 72 7.47 -13.92 5.01
CA ARG A 72 6.82 -14.99 5.78
C ARG A 72 7.83 -15.97 6.38
N ASP A 73 8.97 -16.17 5.72
CA ASP A 73 9.97 -17.14 6.16
C ASP A 73 10.98 -16.51 7.17
N ILE A 74 10.95 -15.18 7.36
CA ILE A 74 11.84 -14.45 8.29
C ILE A 74 11.78 -14.98 9.73
N PRO A 75 10.60 -15.24 10.33
CA PRO A 75 10.54 -15.75 11.70
C PRO A 75 11.32 -17.05 11.93
N ASP A 76 11.52 -17.85 10.88
CA ASP A 76 12.23 -19.12 10.93
C ASP A 76 13.76 -18.96 10.74
N TRP A 77 14.24 -17.74 10.47
CA TRP A 77 15.67 -17.49 10.27
C TRP A 77 16.45 -17.50 11.59
N PRO A 78 17.66 -18.08 11.63
CA PRO A 78 18.48 -18.08 12.84
C PRO A 78 18.84 -16.66 13.29
N GLU A 79 19.08 -15.73 12.36
CA GLU A 79 19.33 -14.32 12.65
C GLU A 79 18.14 -13.66 13.36
N TYR A 80 16.92 -14.05 13.00
CA TYR A 80 15.70 -13.53 13.64
C TYR A 80 15.63 -13.91 15.11
N ALA A 81 15.90 -15.17 15.46
CA ALA A 81 15.94 -15.62 16.84
C ALA A 81 16.98 -14.85 17.68
N VAL A 82 18.19 -14.65 17.13
CA VAL A 82 19.27 -13.90 17.80
C VAL A 82 18.87 -12.44 18.01
N VAL A 83 18.32 -11.79 16.98
CA VAL A 83 17.89 -10.39 17.05
C VAL A 83 16.72 -10.22 18.02
N LYS A 84 15.74 -11.12 18.03
CA LYS A 84 14.60 -11.14 18.97
C LYS A 84 15.09 -11.24 20.42
N LEU A 85 15.99 -12.19 20.72
CA LEU A 85 16.56 -12.36 22.05
C LEU A 85 17.29 -11.10 22.53
N LYS A 86 18.15 -10.52 21.70
CA LYS A 86 18.90 -9.31 22.04
C LYS A 86 17.99 -8.10 22.24
N ALA A 87 16.98 -7.94 21.38
CA ALA A 87 16.07 -6.81 21.43
C ALA A 87 15.15 -6.87 22.67
N THR A 88 14.64 -8.04 23.02
CA THR A 88 13.76 -8.27 24.18
C THR A 88 14.47 -8.02 25.51
N GLN A 89 15.76 -8.37 25.61
CA GLN A 89 16.59 -8.03 26.77
C GLN A 89 16.81 -6.53 26.94
N THR A 90 16.79 -5.77 25.84
CA THR A 90 17.13 -4.34 25.83
C THR A 90 15.89 -3.44 25.92
N LYS A 91 14.75 -3.87 25.36
CA LYS A 91 13.55 -3.04 25.21
C LYS A 91 12.31 -3.82 25.60
N ARG A 92 11.58 -3.31 26.60
CA ARG A 92 10.32 -3.89 27.08
C ARG A 92 9.25 -4.04 25.99
N THR A 93 9.22 -3.14 25.00
CA THR A 93 8.24 -3.18 23.90
C THR A 93 8.65 -4.11 22.76
N ALA A 94 9.90 -4.58 22.72
CA ALA A 94 10.38 -5.38 21.59
C ALA A 94 9.58 -6.66 21.45
N GLU A 95 9.31 -7.38 22.54
CA GLU A 95 8.55 -8.63 22.48
C GLU A 95 7.21 -8.48 21.75
N ALA A 96 6.44 -7.45 22.10
CA ALA A 96 5.17 -7.14 21.43
C ALA A 96 5.34 -6.77 19.95
N GLU A 97 6.42 -6.07 19.59
CA GLU A 97 6.72 -5.72 18.20
C GLU A 97 7.11 -6.96 17.36
N PHE A 98 7.90 -7.88 17.92
CA PHE A 98 8.27 -9.13 17.26
C PHE A 98 7.04 -10.03 17.07
N ASN A 99 6.23 -10.20 18.11
CA ASN A 99 5.00 -10.99 18.02
C ASN A 99 4.02 -10.39 17.00
N ARG A 100 3.85 -9.06 16.99
CA ARG A 100 3.05 -8.38 15.95
C ARG A 100 3.62 -8.63 14.55
N PHE A 101 4.94 -8.61 14.38
CA PHE A 101 5.55 -8.90 13.09
C PHE A 101 5.24 -10.33 12.63
N GLU A 102 5.42 -11.32 13.52
CA GLU A 102 5.12 -12.74 13.26
C GLU A 102 3.65 -12.94 12.87
N ASP A 103 2.73 -12.34 13.63
CA ASP A 103 1.29 -12.40 13.35
C ASP A 103 0.98 -11.84 11.96
N LEU A 104 1.55 -10.69 11.61
CA LEU A 104 1.27 -10.02 10.33
C LEU A 104 1.84 -10.78 9.13
N VAL A 105 3.06 -11.33 9.21
CA VAL A 105 3.64 -12.09 8.08
C VAL A 105 3.00 -13.48 7.93
N GLY A 106 2.47 -14.04 9.02
CA GLY A 106 1.68 -15.26 9.02
C GLY A 106 0.23 -15.06 8.53
N ASP A 107 -0.29 -13.83 8.58
CA ASP A 107 -1.68 -13.54 8.19
C ASP A 107 -1.89 -13.54 6.67
N MET A 108 -2.40 -14.67 6.16
CA MET A 108 -2.79 -14.80 4.76
C MET A 108 -4.00 -13.95 4.38
N ALA A 109 -4.83 -13.52 5.33
CA ALA A 109 -5.92 -12.58 5.07
C ALA A 109 -5.37 -11.16 4.81
N LEU A 110 -4.36 -10.71 5.57
CA LEU A 110 -3.65 -9.46 5.29
C LEU A 110 -3.03 -9.48 3.89
N LYS A 111 -2.38 -10.58 3.49
CA LYS A 111 -1.85 -10.73 2.13
C LYS A 111 -2.94 -10.53 1.07
N LYS A 112 -4.09 -11.19 1.22
CA LYS A 112 -5.23 -11.08 0.28
C LYS A 112 -5.79 -9.66 0.23
N LYS A 113 -5.94 -9.01 1.38
CA LYS A 113 -6.34 -7.59 1.48
C LYS A 113 -5.34 -6.67 0.80
N GLY A 114 -4.04 -6.90 0.95
CA GLY A 114 -3.00 -6.17 0.24
C GLY A 114 -3.10 -6.32 -1.27
N VAL A 115 -3.29 -7.55 -1.77
CA VAL A 115 -3.48 -7.81 -3.21
C VAL A 115 -4.71 -7.08 -3.73
N ALA A 116 -5.82 -7.16 -3.01
CA ALA A 116 -7.05 -6.46 -3.37
C ALA A 116 -6.87 -4.94 -3.37
N LEU A 117 -6.15 -4.40 -2.37
CA LEU A 117 -5.84 -2.97 -2.29
C LEU A 117 -5.00 -2.51 -3.47
N ASN A 118 -3.97 -3.27 -3.86
CA ASN A 118 -3.17 -2.96 -5.02
C ASN A 118 -4.00 -2.93 -6.31
N PHE A 119 -4.91 -3.89 -6.49
CA PHE A 119 -5.80 -3.91 -7.66
C PHE A 119 -6.63 -2.62 -7.78
N VAL A 120 -7.06 -2.05 -6.64
CA VAL A 120 -7.83 -0.80 -6.61
C VAL A 120 -6.95 0.43 -6.83
N LEU A 121 -5.74 0.44 -6.28
CA LEU A 121 -4.85 1.60 -6.32
C LEU A 121 -4.00 1.70 -7.59
N GLU A 122 -3.62 0.57 -8.19
CA GLU A 122 -2.71 0.52 -9.34
C GLU A 122 -3.23 1.31 -10.55
N PRO A 123 -4.49 1.16 -10.99
CA PRO A 123 -5.00 1.94 -12.13
C PRO A 123 -4.96 3.45 -11.86
N LEU A 124 -5.27 3.86 -10.63
CA LEU A 124 -5.21 5.27 -10.24
C LEU A 124 -3.78 5.80 -10.27
N CYS A 125 -2.80 5.01 -9.80
CA CYS A 125 -1.39 5.37 -9.86
C CYS A 125 -0.89 5.48 -11.31
N ASN A 126 -1.27 4.53 -12.17
CA ASN A 126 -0.86 4.53 -13.57
C ASN A 126 -1.44 5.72 -14.33
N ILE A 127 -2.72 6.04 -14.09
CA ILE A 127 -3.37 7.22 -14.69
C ILE A 127 -2.68 8.50 -14.23
N LEU A 128 -2.42 8.64 -12.93
CA LEU A 128 -1.81 9.87 -12.42
C LEU A 128 -0.37 10.02 -12.90
N HIS A 129 0.41 8.94 -12.91
CA HIS A 129 1.75 8.96 -13.49
C HIS A 129 1.75 9.32 -14.97
N TYR A 130 0.80 8.77 -15.73
CA TYR A 130 0.63 9.10 -17.14
C TYR A 130 0.31 10.59 -17.32
N VAL A 131 -0.66 11.12 -16.57
CA VAL A 131 -1.12 12.52 -16.66
C VAL A 131 -0.07 13.53 -16.17
N GLU A 132 0.83 13.12 -15.29
CA GLU A 132 1.99 13.93 -14.85
C GLU A 132 3.06 14.08 -15.95
N GLY A 133 2.96 13.37 -17.07
CA GLY A 133 3.89 13.51 -18.19
C GLY A 133 3.79 14.87 -18.90
N ASP A 134 4.92 15.40 -19.35
CA ASP A 134 5.06 16.76 -19.90
C ASP A 134 4.26 17.05 -21.19
N SER A 135 3.63 16.06 -21.82
CA SER A 135 2.98 16.21 -23.12
C SER A 135 1.76 15.30 -23.29
N VAL A 136 0.89 15.24 -22.29
CA VAL A 136 -0.36 14.46 -22.35
C VAL A 136 -1.46 15.27 -23.04
N PRO A 137 -2.00 14.81 -24.18
CA PRO A 137 -3.13 15.48 -24.82
C PRO A 137 -4.36 15.53 -23.89
N PRO A 138 -5.05 16.67 -23.76
CA PRO A 138 -6.27 16.77 -22.96
C PRO A 138 -7.38 15.78 -23.38
N SER A 139 -7.39 15.38 -24.65
CA SER A 139 -8.30 14.36 -25.20
C SER A 139 -8.19 13.00 -24.52
N HIS A 140 -7.08 12.70 -23.83
CA HIS A 140 -6.87 11.43 -23.14
C HIS A 140 -7.52 11.38 -21.75
N LEU A 141 -7.82 12.53 -21.15
CA LEU A 141 -8.32 12.61 -19.78
C LEU A 141 -9.67 11.89 -19.62
N LEU A 142 -10.64 12.17 -20.50
CA LEU A 142 -11.96 11.55 -20.43
C LEU A 142 -11.91 10.02 -20.64
N PRO A 143 -11.20 9.48 -21.65
CA PRO A 143 -10.98 8.04 -21.78
C PRO A 143 -10.39 7.38 -20.52
N LEU A 144 -9.37 7.99 -19.90
CA LEU A 144 -8.73 7.45 -18.69
C LEU A 144 -9.70 7.44 -17.50
N TYR A 145 -10.52 8.49 -17.35
CA TYR A 145 -11.60 8.52 -16.37
C TYR A 145 -12.60 7.38 -16.58
N CYS A 146 -13.10 7.24 -17.81
CA CYS A 146 -14.07 6.18 -18.15
C CYS A 146 -13.47 4.79 -17.90
N LEU A 147 -12.20 4.58 -18.24
CA LEU A 147 -11.50 3.32 -18.00
C LEU A 147 -11.43 2.98 -16.51
N TYR A 148 -11.02 3.94 -15.68
CA TYR A 148 -10.97 3.75 -14.22
C TYR A 148 -12.34 3.39 -13.65
N PHE A 149 -13.38 4.15 -14.01
CA PHE A 149 -14.73 3.92 -13.49
C PHE A 149 -15.37 2.64 -13.99
N LYS A 150 -15.04 2.20 -15.22
CA LYS A 150 -15.43 0.90 -15.72
C LYS A 150 -14.78 -0.21 -14.89
N GLN A 151 -13.47 -0.16 -14.67
CA GLN A 151 -12.76 -1.15 -13.87
C GLN A 151 -13.28 -1.21 -12.42
N MET A 152 -13.56 -0.06 -11.80
CA MET A 152 -14.17 0.01 -10.47
C MET A 152 -15.62 -0.51 -10.44
N GLY A 153 -16.32 -0.55 -11.56
CA GLY A 153 -17.65 -1.15 -11.70
C GLY A 153 -17.62 -2.67 -11.90
N GLU A 154 -16.49 -3.20 -12.40
CA GLU A 154 -16.30 -4.61 -12.79
C GLU A 154 -15.20 -5.27 -11.93
N LEU A 155 -15.15 -4.97 -10.64
CA LEU A 155 -14.14 -5.52 -9.73
C LEU A 155 -14.32 -7.05 -9.58
N PRO A 156 -13.22 -7.83 -9.64
CA PRO A 156 -13.30 -9.28 -9.51
C PRO A 156 -13.69 -9.69 -8.09
N LEU A 157 -14.24 -10.90 -7.94
CA LEU A 157 -14.68 -11.44 -6.65
C LEU A 157 -13.56 -11.46 -5.59
N ALA A 158 -12.32 -11.69 -6.03
CA ALA A 158 -11.13 -11.65 -5.17
C ALA A 158 -10.86 -10.29 -4.54
N VAL A 159 -11.43 -9.20 -5.08
CA VAL A 159 -11.35 -7.84 -4.51
C VAL A 159 -12.60 -7.55 -3.68
N THR A 160 -13.78 -7.83 -4.23
CA THR A 160 -15.06 -7.49 -3.57
C THR A 160 -15.32 -8.28 -2.29
N THR A 161 -14.70 -9.46 -2.12
CA THR A 161 -14.75 -10.24 -0.87
C THR A 161 -13.80 -9.73 0.22
N GLN A 162 -12.83 -8.87 -0.11
CA GLN A 162 -11.82 -8.39 0.83
C GLN A 162 -12.13 -7.01 1.41
N PHE A 163 -13.09 -6.30 0.81
CA PHE A 163 -13.51 -4.96 1.22
C PHE A 163 -15.01 -4.92 1.46
N ARG A 164 -15.42 -4.05 2.38
CA ARG A 164 -16.83 -3.69 2.49
C ARG A 164 -17.27 -2.94 1.25
N ARG A 165 -18.52 -3.15 0.83
CA ARG A 165 -19.09 -2.46 -0.34
C ARG A 165 -19.03 -0.95 -0.16
N GLU A 166 -19.34 -0.46 1.04
CA GLU A 166 -19.32 0.95 1.40
C GLU A 166 -17.92 1.55 1.25
N THR A 167 -16.87 0.77 1.53
CA THR A 167 -15.48 1.20 1.34
C THR A 167 -15.16 1.40 -0.14
N LEU A 168 -15.52 0.44 -1.00
CA LEU A 168 -15.30 0.52 -2.44
C LEU A 168 -16.09 1.68 -3.08
N ASP A 169 -17.34 1.86 -2.67
CA ASP A 169 -18.18 2.97 -3.09
C ASP A 169 -17.59 4.31 -2.63
N SER A 170 -17.04 4.37 -1.41
CA SER A 170 -16.35 5.56 -0.89
C SER A 170 -15.08 5.89 -1.67
N ILE A 171 -14.29 4.89 -2.07
CA ILE A 171 -13.11 5.09 -2.93
C ILE A 171 -13.55 5.64 -4.29
N LYS A 172 -14.54 5.01 -4.91
CA LYS A 172 -15.09 5.42 -6.21
C LYS A 172 -15.61 6.86 -6.16
N GLN A 173 -16.35 7.21 -5.10
CA GLN A 173 -16.87 8.55 -4.91
C GLN A 173 -15.75 9.57 -4.67
N LEU A 174 -14.73 9.24 -3.87
CA LEU A 174 -13.59 10.11 -3.63
C LEU A 174 -12.83 10.44 -4.92
N VAL A 175 -12.59 9.44 -5.78
CA VAL A 175 -11.94 9.67 -7.07
C VAL A 175 -12.83 10.51 -7.98
N LYS A 176 -14.14 10.27 -8.00
CA LYS A 176 -15.11 11.05 -8.77
C LYS A 176 -15.07 12.52 -8.36
N ASP A 177 -15.14 12.78 -7.06
CA ASP A 177 -15.15 14.13 -6.50
C ASP A 177 -13.83 14.87 -6.73
N ARG A 178 -12.71 14.14 -6.76
CA ARG A 178 -11.40 14.71 -7.09
C ARG A 178 -11.29 15.05 -8.56
N TRP A 179 -11.78 14.16 -9.42
CA TRP A 179 -11.77 14.35 -10.86
C TRP A 179 -12.62 15.53 -11.32
N LEU A 180 -13.84 15.63 -10.78
CA LEU A 180 -14.78 16.72 -11.10
C LEU A 180 -14.46 18.02 -10.36
N GLY A 181 -13.42 18.06 -9.52
CA GLY A 181 -13.03 19.25 -8.77
C GLY A 181 -13.98 19.65 -7.63
N THR A 182 -15.04 18.89 -7.35
CA THR A 182 -16.06 19.18 -6.33
C THR A 182 -15.50 19.14 -4.90
N SER A 183 -14.36 18.49 -4.71
CA SER A 183 -13.66 18.36 -3.44
C SER A 183 -12.60 19.44 -3.17
N ARG A 184 -12.42 20.44 -4.05
CA ARG A 184 -11.57 21.61 -3.78
C ARG A 184 -12.38 22.68 -3.03
N LYS A 185 -12.02 22.92 -1.76
CA LYS A 185 -12.37 24.17 -1.09
C LYS A 185 -11.62 25.31 -1.80
N ASP A 186 -12.28 26.44 -2.02
CA ASP A 186 -11.57 27.65 -2.45
C ASP A 186 -10.65 28.18 -1.35
N ILE A 187 -9.86 29.20 -1.66
CA ILE A 187 -8.90 29.87 -0.74
C ILE A 187 -9.57 30.39 0.54
N PHE A 188 -10.91 30.49 0.54
CA PHE A 188 -11.74 30.97 1.65
C PHE A 188 -12.54 29.85 2.33
N GLY A 189 -12.24 28.58 2.04
CA GLY A 189 -12.85 27.43 2.69
C GLY A 189 -14.28 27.11 2.23
N ARG A 190 -14.83 27.78 1.20
CA ARG A 190 -16.14 27.49 0.63
C ARG A 190 -16.03 26.33 -0.37
N LYS A 191 -17.06 25.47 -0.41
CA LYS A 191 -17.20 24.48 -1.48
C LYS A 191 -17.34 25.24 -2.81
N ARG A 192 -16.51 24.95 -3.81
CA ARG A 192 -16.81 25.37 -5.18
C ARG A 192 -18.04 24.59 -5.61
N TYR A 193 -19.19 25.26 -5.66
CA TYR A 193 -20.29 24.79 -6.49
C TYR A 193 -19.78 24.89 -7.93
N GLY A 194 -19.85 23.77 -8.66
CA GLY A 194 -19.42 23.73 -10.06
C GLY A 194 -20.14 24.81 -10.86
N CYS A 195 -19.40 25.48 -11.74
CA CYS A 195 -20.03 26.21 -12.83
C CYS A 195 -20.34 25.19 -13.93
N ASP A 196 -21.51 25.39 -14.53
CA ASP A 196 -22.12 24.64 -15.63
C ASP A 196 -21.16 24.27 -16.78
#